data_AF-A0A077WRQ3-F1
#
_entry.id   AF-A0A077WRQ3-F1
#
_cell.length_a   1.000
_cell.length_b   1.000
_cell.length_c   1.000
_cell.angle_alpha   90.00
_cell.angle_beta   90.00
_cell.angle_gamma   90.00
#
_symmetry.space_group_name_H-M   'P 1'
#
loop_
_entity.id
_entity.type
_entity.pdbx_description
1 polymer ?
#
loop_
_entity_poly.entity_id
_entity_poly.type
_entity_poly.pdbx_seq_one_letter_code
_entity_poly.pdbx_strand_id
1 'polypeptide(L)'
;MMDKLETIQKTLQSGSDNENASVDMTTTTTIKKKHNPTMTANVDHQMILHQHQNAIQDLRQDLGILRQIASEFQCETEAMLNEMRDKAYQYCNKQRQELLGGQTSSSSGDTNAKGVCGGDEHRRHYLQEAKDRSESTATHITTRLQDLQDTIDQLKLDVTQRRCRPSITQLQHCEQEVADLDKEIDAFSQLLKKAKPVWKLVWEQELQNVVQEQQFLKEQEALVLDLRDDHADLVQVLKQLQKVHEIQTRQRDTGGSSSSVKSVFPSLSTSGDNSSSGSISSSIHYGGGEPGDMASVLKQVTTIDVDHTKRVKAMEHAEKMRARELANRIDDFEKELTAFVDAKKLKRTGGAEQVDRQRKQKDEQLLKALYSSSSNDNKGI
;
A
#
# COMPACT_ATOMS: atom_id res chain seq x y z
N MET A 1 -13.30 19.75 -29.53
CA MET A 1 -12.98 19.75 -28.08
C MET A 1 -12.97 21.17 -27.50
N MET A 2 -12.46 22.18 -28.23
CA MET A 2 -12.53 23.60 -27.83
C MET A 2 -13.97 24.13 -27.62
N ASP A 3 -14.92 23.80 -28.50
CA ASP A 3 -16.30 24.31 -28.40
C ASP A 3 -17.08 23.84 -27.15
N LYS A 4 -16.68 22.69 -26.59
CA LYS A 4 -17.28 22.17 -25.35
C LYS A 4 -16.76 22.90 -24.11
N LEU A 5 -15.55 23.44 -24.16
CA LEU A 5 -14.97 24.24 -23.07
C LEU A 5 -15.55 25.66 -23.06
N GLU A 6 -15.79 26.25 -24.23
CA GLU A 6 -16.38 27.59 -24.33
C GLU A 6 -17.84 27.64 -23.86
N THR A 7 -18.58 26.53 -24.05
CA THR A 7 -19.96 26.37 -23.55
C THR A 7 -20.02 26.29 -22.02
N ILE A 8 -19.04 25.64 -21.38
CA ILE A 8 -18.96 25.52 -19.92
C ILE A 8 -18.56 26.86 -19.28
N GLN A 9 -17.64 27.59 -19.92
CA GLN A 9 -17.22 28.91 -19.45
C GLN A 9 -18.33 29.97 -19.57
N LYS A 10 -19.18 29.89 -20.62
CA LYS A 10 -20.38 30.75 -20.74
C LYS A 10 -21.46 30.44 -19.69
N THR A 11 -21.60 29.17 -19.31
CA THR A 11 -22.60 28.76 -18.31
C THR A 11 -22.23 29.27 -16.91
N LEU A 12 -20.94 29.26 -16.56
CA LEU A 12 -20.45 29.76 -15.28
C LEU A 12 -20.51 31.29 -15.14
N GLN A 13 -20.39 32.05 -16.25
CA GLN A 13 -20.47 33.52 -16.21
C GLN A 13 -21.91 34.06 -16.10
N SER A 14 -22.92 33.26 -16.44
CA SER A 14 -24.34 33.67 -16.43
C SER A 14 -25.06 33.49 -15.09
N GLY A 15 -24.41 32.87 -14.10
CA GLY A 15 -24.99 32.57 -12.79
C GLY A 15 -24.83 33.67 -11.73
N SER A 16 -24.23 34.82 -12.06
CA SER A 16 -23.88 35.87 -11.08
C SER A 16 -24.83 37.08 -11.05
N ASP A 17 -25.83 37.14 -11.92
CA ASP A 17 -26.64 38.36 -12.13
C ASP A 17 -28.15 38.15 -11.90
N ASN A 18 -28.55 37.48 -10.81
CA ASN A 18 -29.98 37.39 -10.49
C ASN A 18 -30.31 37.31 -9.00
N GLU A 19 -29.99 38.37 -8.24
CA GLU A 19 -30.76 38.77 -7.06
C GLU A 19 -30.77 40.30 -6.93
N ASN A 20 -31.64 40.95 -7.70
CA ASN A 20 -32.09 42.31 -7.41
C ASN A 20 -33.52 42.50 -7.94
N ALA A 21 -34.49 42.05 -7.13
CA ALA A 21 -35.92 42.36 -7.26
C ALA A 21 -36.46 42.42 -5.82
N SER A 22 -36.53 43.59 -5.17
CA SER A 22 -37.53 44.65 -5.37
C SER A 22 -38.96 44.10 -5.52
N VAL A 23 -39.62 43.88 -4.38
CA VAL A 23 -41.09 43.95 -4.28
C VAL A 23 -41.47 44.63 -2.97
N ASP A 24 -42.12 45.77 -3.15
CA ASP A 24 -42.85 46.60 -2.20
C ASP A 24 -43.94 45.82 -1.43
N MET A 25 -44.12 46.16 -0.15
CA MET A 25 -45.44 46.11 0.49
C MET A 25 -45.51 47.12 1.63
N THR A 26 -45.86 48.34 1.24
CA THR A 26 -46.38 49.39 2.12
C THR A 26 -47.81 49.05 2.52
N THR A 27 -48.04 48.76 3.80
CA THR A 27 -49.35 49.00 4.44
C THR A 27 -49.16 49.67 5.79
N THR A 28 -49.27 51.00 5.75
CA THR A 28 -49.51 51.86 6.90
C THR A 28 -50.84 51.46 7.56
N THR A 29 -50.80 51.02 8.82
CA THR A 29 -51.94 51.14 9.73
C THR A 29 -51.51 51.97 10.93
N THR A 30 -52.10 53.16 11.03
CA THR A 30 -51.92 54.10 12.13
C THR A 30 -52.60 53.57 13.38
N ILE A 31 -51.86 53.32 14.46
CA ILE A 31 -52.41 53.33 15.83
C ILE A 31 -51.50 54.18 16.71
N LYS A 32 -51.92 55.42 16.96
CA LYS A 32 -51.41 56.24 18.05
C LYS A 32 -51.88 55.63 19.38
N LYS A 33 -50.95 55.16 20.21
CA LYS A 33 -51.16 55.18 21.67
C LYS A 33 -49.83 55.43 22.37
N LYS A 34 -49.76 56.60 22.99
CA LYS A 34 -48.67 57.03 23.89
C LYS A 34 -48.49 55.98 24.99
N HIS A 35 -47.30 55.40 25.11
CA HIS A 35 -46.76 54.87 26.36
C HIS A 35 -45.22 54.89 26.35
N ASN A 36 -44.68 55.04 27.56
CA ASN A 36 -43.30 55.33 27.96
C ASN A 36 -42.19 54.47 27.29
N PRO A 37 -41.02 55.02 26.86
CA PRO A 37 -40.15 54.33 25.89
C PRO A 37 -39.04 53.43 26.46
N THR A 38 -38.86 53.28 27.78
CA THR A 38 -37.58 52.73 28.30
C THR A 38 -37.59 51.23 28.66
N MET A 39 -38.76 50.62 28.93
CA MET A 39 -38.84 49.20 29.35
C MET A 39 -39.16 48.23 28.21
N THR A 40 -39.93 48.64 27.19
CA THR A 40 -40.30 47.77 26.05
C THR A 40 -39.15 47.60 25.06
N ALA A 41 -38.38 48.67 24.78
CA ALA A 41 -37.23 48.63 23.89
C ALA A 41 -36.11 47.68 24.38
N ASN A 42 -35.98 47.49 25.70
CA ASN A 42 -34.98 46.59 26.28
C ASN A 42 -35.40 45.11 26.15
N VAL A 43 -36.71 44.83 26.26
CA VAL A 43 -37.28 43.49 26.03
C VAL A 43 -37.23 43.13 24.54
N ASP A 44 -37.54 44.07 23.65
CA ASP A 44 -37.42 43.88 22.20
C ASP A 44 -35.97 43.65 21.78
N HIS A 45 -35.01 44.38 22.37
CA HIS A 45 -33.59 44.18 22.10
C HIS A 45 -33.07 42.82 22.60
N GLN A 46 -33.53 42.35 23.77
CA GLN A 46 -33.21 40.99 24.26
C GLN A 46 -33.81 39.90 23.37
N MET A 47 -35.03 40.07 22.89
CA MET A 47 -35.68 39.12 21.99
C MET A 47 -34.94 39.03 20.64
N ILE A 48 -34.52 40.17 20.10
CA ILE A 48 -33.71 40.26 18.89
C ILE A 48 -32.34 39.60 19.08
N LEU A 49 -31.68 39.84 20.23
CA LEU A 49 -30.42 39.17 20.58
C LEU A 49 -30.56 37.65 20.65
N HIS A 50 -31.62 37.15 21.29
CA HIS A 50 -31.91 35.72 21.35
C HIS A 50 -32.20 35.14 19.96
N GLN A 51 -32.91 35.88 19.11
CA GLN A 51 -33.18 35.48 17.73
C GLN A 51 -31.89 35.40 16.89
N HIS A 52 -30.99 36.39 17.01
CA HIS A 52 -29.67 36.34 16.37
C HIS A 52 -28.83 35.19 16.91
N GLN A 53 -28.89 34.92 18.21
CA GLN A 53 -28.13 33.84 18.83
C GLN A 53 -28.61 32.46 18.36
N ASN A 54 -29.93 32.27 18.20
CA ASN A 54 -30.51 31.08 17.61
C ASN A 54 -30.08 30.93 16.13
N ALA A 55 -30.17 31.99 15.32
CA ALA A 55 -29.75 31.95 13.92
C ALA A 55 -28.25 31.62 13.77
N ILE A 56 -27.39 32.12 14.66
CA ILE A 56 -25.96 31.78 14.68
C ILE A 56 -25.76 30.30 15.07
N GLN A 57 -26.58 29.76 15.97
CA GLN A 57 -26.51 28.34 16.33
C GLN A 57 -26.93 27.44 15.16
N ASP A 58 -28.02 27.77 14.48
CA ASP A 58 -28.49 27.05 13.29
C ASP A 58 -27.42 27.07 12.19
N LEU A 59 -26.85 28.24 11.89
CA LEU A 59 -25.76 28.35 10.89
C LEU A 59 -24.50 27.56 11.28
N ARG A 60 -24.18 27.45 12.57
CA ARG A 60 -23.05 26.63 13.04
C ARG A 60 -23.35 25.14 12.89
N GLN A 61 -24.60 24.73 13.14
CA GLN A 61 -25.05 23.36 12.93
C GLN A 61 -24.99 23.01 11.44
N ASP A 62 -25.53 23.86 10.57
CA ASP A 62 -25.49 23.70 9.12
C ASP A 62 -24.05 23.63 8.59
N LEU A 63 -23.14 24.48 9.11
CA LEU A 63 -21.72 24.43 8.75
C LEU A 63 -21.05 23.13 9.21
N GLY A 64 -21.45 22.59 10.37
CA GLY A 64 -21.02 21.27 10.84
C GLY A 64 -21.49 20.15 9.91
N ILE A 65 -22.76 20.19 9.49
CA ILE A 65 -23.35 19.24 8.54
C ILE A 65 -22.64 19.34 7.17
N LEU A 66 -22.40 20.54 6.66
CA LEU A 66 -21.67 20.75 5.40
C LEU A 66 -20.24 20.22 5.45
N ARG A 67 -19.53 20.40 6.58
CA ARG A 67 -18.19 19.84 6.77
C ARG A 67 -18.21 18.31 6.80
N GLN A 68 -19.23 17.73 7.44
CA GLN A 68 -19.41 16.28 7.47
C GLN A 68 -19.66 15.73 6.06
N ILE A 69 -20.59 16.32 5.30
CA ILE A 69 -20.88 15.92 3.92
C ILE A 69 -19.62 16.07 3.03
N ALA A 70 -18.87 17.15 3.19
CA ALA A 70 -17.62 17.34 2.44
C ALA A 70 -16.57 16.28 2.77
N SER A 71 -16.44 15.89 4.05
CA SER A 71 -15.54 14.82 4.48
C SER A 71 -16.00 13.45 3.97
N GLU A 72 -17.31 13.16 4.03
CA GLU A 72 -17.90 11.92 3.52
C GLU A 72 -17.68 11.81 2.00
N PHE A 73 -17.93 12.89 1.25
CA PHE A 73 -17.67 12.96 -0.18
C PHE A 73 -16.18 12.77 -0.53
N GLN A 74 -15.27 13.35 0.25
CA GLN A 74 -13.83 13.14 0.06
C GLN A 74 -13.44 11.68 0.27
N CYS A 75 -13.91 11.05 1.36
CA CYS A 75 -13.65 9.63 1.61
C CYS A 75 -14.23 8.74 0.51
N GLU A 76 -15.45 9.02 0.03
CA GLU A 76 -16.07 8.29 -1.06
C GLU A 76 -15.29 8.45 -2.38
N THR A 77 -14.84 9.66 -2.68
CA THR A 77 -14.03 9.94 -3.88
C THR A 77 -12.67 9.22 -3.81
N GLU A 78 -12.02 9.21 -2.64
CA GLU A 78 -10.77 8.46 -2.43
C GLU A 78 -10.98 6.95 -2.58
N ALA A 79 -12.07 6.42 -2.02
CA ALA A 79 -12.44 5.02 -2.17
C ALA A 79 -12.68 4.65 -3.65
N MET A 80 -13.44 5.47 -4.39
CA MET A 80 -13.70 5.28 -5.81
C MET A 80 -12.40 5.34 -6.65
N LEU A 81 -11.49 6.28 -6.35
CA LEU A 81 -10.20 6.38 -7.03
C LEU A 81 -9.30 5.17 -6.74
N ASN A 82 -9.32 4.65 -5.52
CA ASN A 82 -8.61 3.43 -5.17
C ASN A 82 -9.20 2.22 -5.90
N GLU A 83 -10.52 2.07 -5.92
CA GLU A 83 -11.19 0.98 -6.64
C GLU A 83 -10.91 1.05 -8.16
N MET A 84 -10.93 2.24 -8.76
CA MET A 84 -10.59 2.44 -10.17
C MET A 84 -9.13 2.06 -10.45
N ARG A 85 -8.21 2.45 -9.55
CA ARG A 85 -6.80 2.07 -9.62
C ARG A 85 -6.64 0.55 -9.51
N ASP A 86 -7.32 -0.10 -8.59
CA ASP A 86 -7.27 -1.56 -8.39
C ASP A 86 -7.83 -2.30 -9.61
N LYS A 87 -8.95 -1.85 -10.18
CA LYS A 87 -9.51 -2.41 -11.42
C LYS A 87 -8.55 -2.22 -12.61
N ALA A 88 -7.89 -1.07 -12.72
CA ALA A 88 -6.87 -0.83 -13.74
C ALA A 88 -5.66 -1.76 -13.57
N TYR A 89 -5.19 -1.96 -12.33
CA TYR A 89 -4.14 -2.92 -12.02
C TYR A 89 -4.55 -4.36 -12.33
N GLN A 90 -5.77 -4.76 -11.97
CA GLN A 90 -6.29 -6.10 -12.27
C GLN A 90 -6.41 -6.34 -13.78
N TYR A 91 -6.89 -5.37 -14.55
CA TYR A 91 -6.96 -5.46 -16.01
C TYR A 91 -5.56 -5.59 -16.62
N CYS A 92 -4.61 -4.76 -16.19
CA CYS A 92 -3.22 -4.82 -16.64
C CYS A 92 -2.58 -6.18 -16.27
N ASN A 93 -2.83 -6.68 -15.06
CA ASN A 93 -2.35 -7.99 -14.60
C ASN A 93 -2.98 -9.17 -15.33
N LYS A 94 -4.27 -9.10 -15.67
CA LYS A 94 -4.96 -10.14 -16.44
C LYS A 94 -4.42 -10.20 -17.86
N GLN A 95 -4.30 -9.05 -18.52
CA GLN A 95 -3.69 -8.94 -19.85
C GLN A 95 -2.23 -9.44 -19.84
N ARG A 96 -1.52 -9.20 -18.72
CA ARG A 96 -0.16 -9.70 -18.45
C ARG A 96 -0.09 -11.24 -18.32
N GLN A 97 -1.05 -11.85 -17.64
CA GLN A 97 -1.11 -13.31 -17.46
C GLN A 97 -1.47 -14.02 -18.76
N GLU A 98 -2.36 -13.45 -19.58
CA GLU A 98 -2.70 -13.95 -20.91
C GLU A 98 -1.49 -13.93 -21.87
N LEU A 99 -0.60 -12.94 -21.76
CA LEU A 99 0.64 -12.87 -22.54
C LEU A 99 1.69 -13.91 -22.12
N LEU A 100 1.77 -14.27 -20.84
CA LEU A 100 2.72 -15.28 -20.32
C LEU A 100 2.18 -16.72 -20.40
N GLY A 101 0.85 -16.93 -20.31
CA GLY A 101 0.21 -18.24 -20.22
C GLY A 101 0.13 -19.03 -21.54
N GLY A 102 0.72 -18.53 -22.63
CA GLY A 102 0.53 -19.08 -23.97
C GLY A 102 1.34 -20.32 -24.34
N GLN A 103 2.45 -20.65 -23.66
CA GLN A 103 3.32 -21.76 -24.09
C GLN A 103 4.13 -22.37 -22.93
N THR A 104 3.52 -23.28 -22.15
CA THR A 104 4.26 -24.27 -21.35
C THR A 104 3.60 -25.64 -21.44
N SER A 105 3.63 -26.23 -22.64
CA SER A 105 3.53 -27.68 -22.74
C SER A 105 4.88 -28.31 -22.39
N SER A 106 4.85 -29.11 -21.32
CA SER A 106 5.74 -30.26 -21.01
C SER A 106 7.20 -30.00 -20.66
N SER A 107 7.55 -30.10 -19.37
CA SER A 107 8.30 -31.27 -18.89
C SER A 107 8.08 -31.47 -17.38
N SER A 108 7.85 -32.73 -17.02
CA SER A 108 7.70 -33.25 -15.67
C SER A 108 9.06 -33.42 -14.99
N GLY A 109 9.17 -33.04 -13.72
CA GLY A 109 10.30 -33.41 -12.88
C GLY A 109 10.06 -33.04 -11.43
N ASP A 110 9.62 -34.03 -10.64
CA ASP A 110 9.56 -33.98 -9.18
C ASP A 110 10.85 -33.41 -8.58
N THR A 111 10.76 -32.35 -7.78
CA THR A 111 11.57 -32.22 -6.56
C THR A 111 10.82 -31.43 -5.49
N ASN A 112 10.51 -32.14 -4.42
CA ASN A 112 10.15 -31.61 -3.12
C ASN A 112 11.37 -30.86 -2.54
N ALA A 113 11.44 -29.54 -2.65
CA ALA A 113 12.36 -28.70 -1.89
C ALA A 113 11.90 -27.23 -1.86
N LYS A 114 11.73 -26.71 -0.64
CA LYS A 114 11.72 -25.28 -0.25
C LYS A 114 10.76 -24.36 -0.99
N GLY A 115 9.64 -24.08 -0.32
CA GLY A 115 8.84 -22.89 -0.58
C GLY A 115 9.63 -21.60 -0.37
N VAL A 116 9.12 -20.55 -1.04
CA VAL A 116 9.59 -19.15 -1.08
C VAL A 116 10.74 -18.89 -2.07
N CYS A 117 10.42 -18.82 -3.38
CA CYS A 117 11.09 -18.03 -4.45
C CYS A 117 10.97 -18.61 -5.88
N GLY A 118 10.26 -19.74 -6.08
CA GLY A 118 10.25 -20.42 -7.38
C GLY A 118 9.71 -19.61 -8.57
N GLY A 119 8.75 -18.70 -8.38
CA GLY A 119 8.12 -17.98 -9.50
C GLY A 119 9.03 -17.01 -10.26
N ASP A 120 10.01 -16.39 -9.59
CA ASP A 120 10.91 -15.41 -10.21
C ASP A 120 12.07 -16.07 -10.93
N GLU A 121 12.64 -17.12 -10.32
CA GLU A 121 13.74 -17.89 -10.89
C GLU A 121 13.31 -18.59 -12.19
N HIS A 122 12.10 -19.15 -12.21
CA HIS A 122 11.55 -19.79 -13.42
C HIS A 122 11.26 -18.77 -14.53
N ARG A 123 10.83 -17.55 -14.18
CA ARG A 123 10.60 -16.46 -15.15
C ARG A 123 11.90 -15.93 -15.72
N ARG A 124 12.94 -15.75 -14.90
CA ARG A 124 14.28 -15.39 -15.37
C ARG A 124 14.91 -16.50 -16.20
N HIS A 125 14.75 -17.77 -15.81
CA HIS A 125 15.23 -18.90 -16.58
C HIS A 125 14.57 -18.98 -17.97
N TYR A 126 13.24 -18.84 -18.03
CA TYR A 126 12.52 -18.77 -19.31
C TYR A 126 12.98 -17.58 -20.17
N LEU A 127 13.16 -16.41 -19.56
CA LEU A 127 13.68 -15.23 -20.25
C LEU A 127 15.08 -15.47 -20.81
N GLN A 128 15.95 -16.11 -20.01
CA GLN A 128 17.31 -16.43 -20.40
C GLN A 128 17.32 -17.45 -21.54
N GLU A 129 16.52 -18.52 -21.46
CA GLU A 129 16.39 -19.50 -22.53
C GLU A 129 15.86 -18.88 -23.83
N ALA A 130 14.85 -17.99 -23.73
CA ALA A 130 14.32 -17.28 -24.89
C ALA A 130 15.36 -16.32 -25.51
N LYS A 131 16.18 -15.68 -24.67
CA LYS A 131 17.29 -14.83 -25.10
C LYS A 131 18.38 -15.66 -25.80
N ASP A 132 18.80 -16.76 -25.20
CA ASP A 132 19.82 -17.66 -25.75
C ASP A 132 19.35 -18.26 -27.09
N ARG A 133 18.07 -18.64 -27.19
CA ARG A 133 17.45 -19.11 -28.44
C ARG A 133 17.43 -18.03 -29.52
N SER A 134 17.11 -16.79 -29.15
CA SER A 134 17.16 -15.64 -30.06
C SER A 134 18.58 -15.37 -30.55
N GLU A 135 19.58 -15.44 -29.67
CA GLU A 135 20.98 -15.24 -30.01
C GLU A 135 21.49 -16.34 -30.94
N SER A 136 21.17 -17.61 -30.64
CA SER A 136 21.52 -18.74 -31.49
C SER A 136 20.85 -18.67 -32.88
N THR A 137 19.61 -18.17 -32.96
CA THR A 137 18.93 -17.99 -34.26
C THR A 137 19.59 -16.88 -35.07
N ALA A 138 19.97 -15.77 -34.43
CA ALA A 138 20.66 -14.66 -35.08
C ALA A 138 22.04 -15.07 -35.63
N THR A 139 22.83 -15.82 -34.85
CA THR A 139 24.13 -16.33 -35.31
C THR A 139 23.96 -17.32 -36.46
N HIS A 140 22.97 -18.22 -36.38
CA HIS A 140 22.66 -19.16 -37.46
C HIS A 140 22.33 -18.47 -38.78
N ILE A 141 21.39 -17.51 -38.77
CA ILE A 141 21.02 -16.73 -39.96
C ILE A 141 22.24 -15.98 -40.51
N THR A 142 23.06 -15.38 -39.63
CA THR A 142 24.25 -14.64 -40.05
C THR A 142 25.29 -15.54 -40.73
N THR A 143 25.56 -16.72 -40.16
CA THR A 143 26.48 -17.69 -40.77
C THR A 143 25.98 -18.16 -42.13
N ARG A 144 24.70 -18.51 -42.26
CA ARG A 144 24.12 -18.91 -43.55
C ARG A 144 24.17 -17.80 -44.59
N LEU A 145 23.94 -16.55 -44.18
CA LEU A 145 24.05 -15.40 -45.07
C LEU A 145 25.50 -15.21 -45.56
N GLN A 146 26.48 -15.41 -44.68
CA GLN A 146 27.91 -15.37 -45.06
C GLN A 146 28.26 -16.50 -46.04
N ASP A 147 27.82 -17.73 -45.78
CA ASP A 147 28.07 -18.87 -46.66
C ASP A 147 27.44 -18.63 -48.05
N LEU A 148 26.20 -18.13 -48.08
CA LEU A 148 25.53 -17.75 -49.32
C LEU A 148 26.29 -16.61 -50.03
N GLN A 149 26.75 -15.59 -49.31
CA GLN A 149 27.55 -14.52 -49.88
C GLN A 149 28.83 -15.06 -50.53
N ASP A 150 29.57 -15.93 -49.84
CA ASP A 150 30.80 -16.54 -50.35
C ASP A 150 30.53 -17.36 -51.64
N THR A 151 29.44 -18.12 -51.69
CA THR A 151 29.05 -18.87 -52.90
C THR A 151 28.68 -17.95 -54.07
N ILE A 152 27.93 -16.88 -53.81
CA ILE A 152 27.54 -15.90 -54.84
C ILE A 152 28.77 -15.13 -55.34
N ASP A 153 29.68 -14.74 -54.45
CA ASP A 153 30.91 -14.05 -54.84
C ASP A 153 31.83 -14.98 -55.66
N GLN A 154 31.89 -16.27 -55.34
CA GLN A 154 32.59 -17.26 -56.15
C GLN A 154 31.95 -17.43 -57.55
N LEU A 155 30.62 -17.51 -57.63
CA LEU A 155 29.88 -17.54 -58.90
C LEU A 155 30.11 -16.27 -59.72
N LYS A 156 30.11 -15.12 -59.07
CA LYS A 156 30.40 -13.81 -59.69
C LYS A 156 31.82 -13.77 -60.24
N LEU A 157 32.80 -14.32 -59.53
CA LEU A 157 34.18 -14.44 -60.02
C LEU A 157 34.27 -15.31 -61.28
N ASP A 158 33.58 -16.45 -61.27
CA ASP A 158 33.55 -17.39 -62.39
C ASP A 158 32.93 -16.76 -63.66
N VAL A 159 31.87 -15.95 -63.50
CA VAL A 159 31.24 -15.21 -64.60
C VAL A 159 32.14 -14.09 -65.11
N THR A 160 32.67 -13.27 -64.21
CA THR A 160 33.32 -12.00 -64.58
C THR A 160 34.77 -12.18 -65.02
N GLN A 161 35.54 -13.00 -64.30
CA GLN A 161 36.96 -13.19 -64.58
C GLN A 161 37.22 -14.38 -65.48
N ARG A 162 36.51 -15.50 -65.25
CA ARG A 162 36.76 -16.77 -65.94
C ARG A 162 35.88 -16.97 -67.18
N ARG A 163 34.84 -16.14 -67.36
CA ARG A 163 33.85 -16.23 -68.45
C ARG A 163 33.16 -17.60 -68.52
N CYS A 164 33.07 -18.28 -67.38
CA CYS A 164 32.35 -19.54 -67.25
C CYS A 164 30.86 -19.25 -67.05
N ARG A 165 30.01 -20.14 -67.60
CA ARG A 165 28.57 -20.07 -67.36
C ARG A 165 28.25 -20.77 -66.03
N PRO A 166 27.56 -20.11 -65.08
CA PRO A 166 27.11 -20.73 -63.84
C PRO A 166 26.27 -21.98 -64.12
N SER A 167 26.41 -22.99 -63.29
CA SER A 167 25.51 -24.15 -63.36
C SER A 167 24.10 -23.73 -62.98
N ILE A 168 23.10 -24.19 -63.75
CA ILE A 168 21.68 -23.93 -63.46
C ILE A 168 21.31 -24.46 -62.07
N THR A 169 21.85 -25.62 -61.68
CA THR A 169 21.63 -26.20 -60.36
C THR A 169 22.20 -25.34 -59.23
N GLN A 170 23.36 -24.70 -59.45
CA GLN A 170 23.96 -23.80 -58.46
C GLN A 170 23.14 -22.51 -58.31
N LEU A 171 22.65 -21.95 -59.42
CA LEU A 171 21.76 -20.80 -59.39
C LEU A 171 20.44 -21.10 -58.68
N GLN A 172 19.83 -22.26 -58.98
CA GLN A 172 18.61 -22.72 -58.30
C GLN A 172 18.84 -22.92 -56.80
N HIS A 173 19.99 -23.46 -56.41
CA HIS A 173 20.34 -23.60 -54.99
C HIS A 173 20.47 -22.23 -54.31
N CYS A 174 21.18 -21.26 -54.92
CA CYS A 174 21.27 -19.91 -54.37
C CYS A 174 19.89 -19.23 -54.27
N GLU A 175 19.03 -19.38 -55.28
CA GLU A 175 17.67 -18.83 -55.26
C GLU A 175 16.82 -19.45 -54.14
N GLN A 176 16.95 -20.76 -53.92
CA GLN A 176 16.28 -21.46 -52.82
C GLN A 176 16.81 -21.01 -51.45
N GLU A 177 18.13 -20.90 -51.28
CA GLU A 177 18.75 -20.42 -50.05
C GLU A 177 18.33 -18.98 -49.71
N VAL A 178 18.22 -18.08 -50.71
CA VAL A 178 17.66 -16.74 -50.52
C VAL A 178 16.22 -16.83 -50.01
N ALA A 179 15.38 -17.62 -50.66
CA ALA A 179 13.97 -17.75 -50.29
C ALA A 179 13.77 -18.37 -48.89
N ASP A 180 14.65 -19.27 -48.48
CA ASP A 180 14.60 -19.90 -47.15
C ASP A 180 15.17 -18.97 -46.07
N LEU A 181 16.24 -18.22 -46.36
CA LEU A 181 16.74 -17.16 -45.48
C LEU A 181 15.70 -16.06 -45.26
N ASP A 182 14.97 -15.63 -46.29
CA ASP A 182 13.89 -14.64 -46.15
C ASP A 182 12.82 -15.12 -45.17
N LYS A 183 12.39 -16.39 -45.28
CA LYS A 183 11.41 -16.98 -44.36
C LYS A 183 11.95 -17.06 -42.93
N GLU A 184 13.21 -17.43 -42.75
CA GLU A 184 13.85 -17.51 -41.43
C GLU A 184 14.02 -16.13 -40.78
N ILE A 185 14.42 -15.13 -41.55
CA ILE A 185 14.50 -13.73 -41.10
C ILE A 185 13.11 -13.22 -40.67
N ASP A 186 12.07 -13.51 -41.45
CA ASP A 186 10.70 -13.13 -41.10
C ASP A 186 10.20 -13.86 -39.84
N ALA A 187 10.50 -15.16 -39.71
CA ALA A 187 10.16 -15.94 -38.52
C ALA A 187 10.88 -15.40 -37.27
N PHE A 188 12.17 -15.07 -37.39
CA PHE A 188 12.96 -14.46 -36.31
C PHE A 188 12.42 -13.07 -35.92
N SER A 189 12.06 -12.25 -36.91
CA SER A 189 11.41 -10.95 -36.70
C SER A 189 10.08 -11.09 -35.93
N GLN A 190 9.26 -12.10 -36.26
CA GLN A 190 8.03 -12.38 -35.52
C GLN A 190 8.28 -12.89 -34.10
N LEU A 191 9.30 -13.71 -33.88
CA LEU A 191 9.72 -14.14 -32.54
C LEU A 191 10.10 -12.94 -31.69
N LEU A 192 10.93 -12.03 -32.20
CA LEU A 192 11.33 -10.80 -31.50
C LEU A 192 10.13 -9.90 -31.18
N LYS A 193 9.17 -9.76 -32.11
CA LYS A 193 7.95 -8.98 -31.87
C LYS A 193 7.13 -9.51 -30.68
N LYS A 194 7.07 -10.84 -30.50
CA LYS A 194 6.36 -11.49 -29.39
C LYS A 194 7.17 -11.48 -28.09
N ALA A 195 8.48 -11.69 -28.18
CA ALA A 195 9.36 -11.77 -27.02
C ALA A 195 9.61 -10.38 -26.38
N LYS A 196 9.77 -9.33 -27.18
CA LYS A 196 10.05 -7.96 -26.72
C LYS A 196 9.10 -7.45 -25.62
N PRO A 197 7.76 -7.53 -25.73
CA PRO A 197 6.87 -7.08 -24.66
C PRO A 197 7.02 -7.91 -23.38
N VAL A 198 7.23 -9.23 -23.51
CA VAL A 198 7.45 -10.13 -22.35
C VAL A 198 8.75 -9.77 -21.63
N TRP A 199 9.83 -9.53 -22.38
CA TRP A 199 11.12 -9.14 -21.81
C TRP A 199 11.03 -7.80 -21.07
N LYS A 200 10.39 -6.81 -21.70
CA LYS A 200 10.17 -5.50 -21.08
C LYS A 200 9.41 -5.60 -19.76
N LEU A 201 8.36 -6.42 -19.74
CA LEU A 201 7.57 -6.64 -18.54
C LEU A 201 8.39 -7.26 -17.41
N VAL A 202 9.19 -8.28 -17.71
CA VAL A 202 10.05 -8.89 -16.69
C VAL A 202 11.07 -7.87 -16.17
N TRP A 203 11.72 -7.12 -17.05
CA TRP A 203 12.66 -6.08 -16.64
C TRP A 203 12.00 -4.98 -15.79
N GLU A 204 10.80 -4.55 -16.12
CA GLU A 204 10.05 -3.56 -15.33
C GLU A 204 9.76 -4.10 -13.93
N GLN A 205 9.31 -5.35 -13.81
CA GLN A 205 9.07 -5.97 -12.51
C GLN A 205 10.36 -6.08 -11.69
N GLU A 206 11.46 -6.50 -12.30
CA GLU A 206 12.76 -6.58 -11.61
C GLU A 206 13.27 -5.21 -11.19
N LEU A 207 13.10 -4.19 -12.03
CA LEU A 207 13.46 -2.81 -11.69
C LEU A 207 12.62 -2.30 -10.52
N GLN A 208 11.33 -2.59 -10.51
CA GLN A 208 10.45 -2.22 -9.41
C GLN A 208 10.84 -2.91 -8.11
N ASN A 209 11.25 -4.19 -8.15
CA ASN A 209 11.79 -4.90 -6.99
C ASN A 209 13.05 -4.22 -6.48
N VAL A 210 14.00 -3.88 -7.35
CA VAL A 210 15.23 -3.17 -6.97
C VAL A 210 14.92 -1.81 -6.32
N VAL A 211 13.97 -1.04 -6.87
CA VAL A 211 13.56 0.25 -6.28
C VAL A 211 12.94 0.05 -4.90
N GLN A 212 12.11 -0.98 -4.71
CA GLN A 212 11.52 -1.32 -3.42
C GLN A 212 12.59 -1.72 -2.39
N GLU A 213 13.53 -2.58 -2.79
CA GLU A 213 14.65 -2.99 -1.94
C GLU A 213 15.53 -1.81 -1.53
N GLN A 214 15.79 -0.86 -2.45
CA GLN A 214 16.50 0.38 -2.15
C GLN A 214 15.75 1.25 -1.14
N GLN A 215 14.43 1.37 -1.27
CA GLN A 215 13.61 2.14 -0.33
C GLN A 215 13.58 1.48 1.05
N PHE A 216 13.43 0.16 1.10
CA PHE A 216 13.54 -0.61 2.33
C PHE A 216 14.90 -0.40 3.01
N LEU A 217 16.00 -0.46 2.25
CA LEU A 217 17.34 -0.24 2.80
C LEU A 217 17.48 1.14 3.44
N LYS A 218 16.98 2.20 2.79
CA LYS A 218 16.98 3.56 3.35
C LYS A 218 16.18 3.66 4.65
N GLU A 219 15.04 2.98 4.72
CA GLU A 219 14.23 2.93 5.94
C GLU A 219 14.97 2.22 7.08
N GLN A 220 15.68 1.12 6.77
CA GLN A 220 16.54 0.44 7.76
C GLN A 220 17.71 1.33 8.21
N GLU A 221 18.34 2.05 7.28
CA GLU A 221 19.41 3.01 7.62
C GLU A 221 18.89 4.13 8.55
N ALA A 222 17.72 4.70 8.25
CA ALA A 222 17.08 5.70 9.10
C ALA A 222 16.74 5.15 10.49
N LEU A 223 16.20 3.93 10.57
CA LEU A 223 15.92 3.25 11.83
C LEU A 223 17.20 3.06 12.66
N VAL A 224 18.31 2.69 12.03
CA VAL A 224 19.60 2.55 12.73
C VAL A 224 20.06 3.89 13.31
N LEU A 225 19.86 5.01 12.60
CA LEU A 225 20.18 6.33 13.14
C LEU A 225 19.32 6.66 14.35
N ASP A 226 18.00 6.46 14.27
CA ASP A 226 17.11 6.71 15.41
C ASP A 226 17.52 5.84 16.63
N LEU A 227 17.81 4.54 16.41
CA LEU A 227 18.29 3.65 17.48
C LEU A 227 19.64 4.09 18.08
N ARG A 228 20.51 4.73 17.30
CA ARG A 228 21.79 5.28 17.78
C ARG A 228 21.56 6.49 18.68
N ASP A 229 20.65 7.37 18.29
CA ASP A 229 20.27 8.54 19.08
C ASP A 229 19.64 8.09 20.41
N ASP A 230 18.69 7.16 20.35
CA ASP A 230 18.07 6.57 21.54
C ASP A 230 19.09 5.93 22.49
N HIS A 231 20.03 5.16 21.92
CA HIS A 231 21.10 4.56 22.71
C HIS A 231 22.00 5.64 23.36
N ALA A 232 22.29 6.74 22.65
CA ALA A 232 23.07 7.84 23.21
C ALA A 232 22.35 8.51 24.40
N ASP A 233 21.04 8.72 24.28
CA ASP A 233 20.21 9.27 25.36
C ASP A 233 20.20 8.35 26.58
N LEU A 234 20.02 7.04 26.37
CA LEU A 234 20.08 6.04 27.45
C LEU A 234 21.44 6.03 28.14
N VAL A 235 22.54 6.15 27.39
CA VAL A 235 23.89 6.26 27.95
C VAL A 235 24.04 7.54 28.78
N GLN A 236 23.46 8.66 28.35
CA GLN A 236 23.49 9.92 29.10
C GLN A 236 22.71 9.79 30.42
N VAL A 237 21.51 9.22 30.40
CA VAL A 237 20.71 8.94 31.60
C VAL A 237 21.48 8.04 32.56
N LEU A 238 22.11 6.97 32.05
CA LEU A 238 22.92 6.06 32.85
C LEU A 238 24.10 6.79 33.53
N LYS A 239 24.82 7.65 32.80
CA LYS A 239 25.91 8.46 33.39
C LYS A 239 25.40 9.38 34.49
N GLN A 240 24.22 9.96 34.33
CA GLN A 240 23.63 10.81 35.37
C GLN A 240 23.21 10.00 36.60
N LEU A 241 22.61 8.82 36.41
CA LEU A 241 22.28 7.90 37.51
C LEU A 241 23.54 7.45 38.28
N GLN A 242 24.64 7.18 37.56
CA GLN A 242 25.93 6.89 38.19
C GLN A 242 26.41 8.06 39.07
N LYS A 243 26.30 9.32 38.59
CA LYS A 243 26.64 10.50 39.39
C LYS A 243 25.74 10.64 40.62
N VAL A 244 24.43 10.42 40.49
CA VAL A 244 23.49 10.44 41.63
C VAL A 244 23.90 9.39 42.65
N HIS A 245 24.23 8.17 42.21
CA HIS A 245 24.70 7.10 43.08
C HIS A 245 25.99 7.45 43.82
N GLU A 246 26.96 8.07 43.14
CA GLU A 246 28.21 8.54 43.74
C GLU A 246 27.96 9.60 44.82
N ILE A 247 27.10 10.60 44.54
CA ILE A 247 26.72 11.65 45.50
C ILE A 247 26.02 11.03 46.72
N GLN A 248 25.07 10.11 46.52
CA GLN A 248 24.35 9.43 47.61
C GLN A 248 25.29 8.60 48.49
N THR A 249 26.29 7.96 47.90
CA THR A 249 27.28 7.16 48.63
C THR A 249 28.19 8.08 49.45
N ARG A 250 28.70 9.15 48.85
CA ARG A 250 29.48 10.19 49.56
C ARG A 250 28.72 10.85 50.72
N GLN A 251 27.43 11.13 50.55
CA GLN A 251 26.58 11.68 51.62
C GLN A 251 26.36 10.68 52.76
N ARG A 252 26.39 9.37 52.46
CA ARG A 252 26.30 8.31 53.47
C ARG A 252 27.59 8.20 54.29
N ASP A 253 28.74 8.39 53.64
CA ASP A 253 30.06 8.34 54.28
C ASP A 253 30.40 9.60 55.09
N THR A 254 29.86 10.78 54.71
CA THR A 254 30.03 12.04 55.46
C THR A 254 28.95 12.27 56.52
N GLY A 255 27.86 11.50 56.50
CA GLY A 255 26.71 11.57 57.42
C GLY A 255 26.75 10.57 58.58
N GLY A 256 27.90 10.00 58.91
CA GLY A 256 28.09 9.08 60.03
C GLY A 256 28.19 9.75 61.41
N SER A 257 27.15 10.48 61.86
CA SER A 257 26.80 10.59 63.30
C SER A 257 25.51 11.38 63.55
N SER A 258 24.42 10.63 63.76
CA SER A 258 23.38 10.81 64.80
C SER A 258 22.10 10.11 64.29
N SER A 259 21.93 8.86 64.70
CA SER A 259 21.00 8.47 65.77
C SER A 259 19.57 8.22 65.26
N SER A 260 19.17 6.95 65.35
CA SER A 260 17.92 6.50 65.97
C SER A 260 16.61 7.25 65.62
N VAL A 261 15.71 6.51 64.96
CA VAL A 261 14.23 6.54 65.04
C VAL A 261 13.49 7.86 64.80
N LYS A 262 12.74 7.94 63.69
CA LYS A 262 11.26 7.89 63.67
C LYS A 262 10.75 8.26 62.27
N SER A 263 9.90 7.38 61.75
CA SER A 263 8.98 7.68 60.66
C SER A 263 8.07 8.84 61.04
N VAL A 264 7.89 9.80 60.14
CA VAL A 264 6.72 10.69 60.14
C VAL A 264 6.35 10.99 58.68
N PHE A 265 5.30 10.31 58.22
CA PHE A 265 4.44 10.79 57.14
C PHE A 265 3.95 12.20 57.48
N PRO A 266 3.84 13.14 56.53
CA PRO A 266 3.23 14.43 56.81
C PRO A 266 1.71 14.28 56.90
N SER A 267 1.16 14.14 58.12
CA SER A 267 -0.26 14.35 58.35
C SER A 267 -0.55 15.82 58.61
N LEU A 268 -1.50 16.34 57.85
CA LEU A 268 -2.18 17.60 58.03
C LEU A 268 -2.88 17.63 59.40
N SER A 269 -2.50 18.54 60.31
CA SER A 269 -3.35 18.92 61.45
C SER A 269 -3.06 20.33 61.95
N THR A 270 -4.04 21.17 61.63
CA THR A 270 -4.58 22.36 62.30
C THR A 270 -4.37 22.51 63.82
N SER A 271 -4.18 23.78 64.20
CA SER A 271 -4.45 24.45 65.51
C SER A 271 -3.39 24.41 66.63
N GLY A 272 -3.05 25.63 67.11
CA GLY A 272 -2.82 25.89 68.55
C GLY A 272 -1.49 26.53 68.93
N ASP A 273 -1.45 27.87 68.95
CA ASP A 273 -0.88 28.76 69.96
C ASP A 273 0.33 28.32 70.82
N ASN A 274 1.46 29.03 70.66
CA ASN A 274 2.08 29.96 71.63
C ASN A 274 3.61 30.00 71.58
N SER A 275 4.09 31.22 71.30
CA SER A 275 5.28 31.90 71.84
C SER A 275 6.55 31.09 72.14
N SER A 276 7.58 31.27 71.29
CA SER A 276 8.92 31.64 71.77
C SER A 276 9.82 32.13 70.64
N SER A 277 10.53 33.20 70.98
CA SER A 277 11.56 33.91 70.24
C SER A 277 12.64 32.98 69.69
N GLY A 278 12.93 33.08 68.39
CA GLY A 278 14.00 32.32 67.75
C GLY A 278 14.23 32.78 66.31
N SER A 279 14.90 33.92 66.17
CA SER A 279 15.47 34.42 64.91
C SER A 279 16.31 33.31 64.26
N ILE A 280 15.86 32.81 63.10
CA ILE A 280 16.71 32.05 62.19
C ILE A 280 16.73 32.80 60.86
N SER A 281 17.90 33.36 60.62
CA SER A 281 18.32 34.04 59.40
C SER A 281 17.98 33.20 58.16
N SER A 282 16.97 33.63 57.41
CA SER A 282 16.73 33.15 56.05
C SER A 282 17.71 33.87 55.13
N SER A 283 18.92 33.32 55.00
CA SER A 283 19.79 33.68 53.88
C SER A 283 19.27 32.95 52.65
N ILE A 284 18.40 33.63 51.90
CA ILE A 284 18.12 33.28 50.51
C ILE A 284 19.44 33.43 49.75
N HIS A 285 20.12 32.30 49.53
CA HIS A 285 21.29 32.23 48.66
C HIS A 285 20.81 32.17 47.21
N TYR A 286 20.64 33.35 46.59
CA TYR A 286 20.74 33.49 45.13
C TYR A 286 22.22 33.49 44.77
N GLY A 287 22.80 32.29 44.64
CA GLY A 287 24.18 32.10 44.21
C GLY A 287 24.26 30.84 43.38
N GLY A 288 24.90 30.96 42.21
CA GLY A 288 24.88 29.99 41.13
C GLY A 288 25.07 28.55 41.57
N GLY A 289 24.21 27.68 41.04
CA GLY A 289 24.28 26.25 41.27
C GLY A 289 25.67 25.71 40.92
N GLU A 290 26.38 25.29 41.96
CA GLU A 290 27.56 24.43 41.85
C GLU A 290 27.23 23.23 40.93
N PRO A 291 28.14 22.83 40.00
CA PRO A 291 27.93 21.73 39.04
C PRO A 291 27.78 20.32 39.65
N GLY A 292 27.42 20.21 40.93
CA GLY A 292 27.32 18.95 41.68
C GLY A 292 26.16 18.90 42.68
N ASP A 293 25.27 19.89 42.72
CA ASP A 293 24.11 19.86 43.62
C ASP A 293 23.09 18.78 43.18
N MET A 294 22.63 17.96 44.12
CA MET A 294 21.73 16.83 43.88
C MET A 294 20.43 17.30 43.20
N ALA A 295 19.94 18.49 43.57
CA ALA A 295 18.77 19.09 42.93
C ALA A 295 19.00 19.42 41.44
N SER A 296 20.21 19.85 41.08
CA SER A 296 20.61 20.14 39.69
C SER A 296 20.71 18.86 38.86
N VAL A 297 21.32 17.80 39.40
CA VAL A 297 21.44 16.50 38.71
C VAL A 297 20.08 15.81 38.57
N LEU A 298 19.25 15.81 39.61
CA LEU A 298 17.89 15.27 39.54
C LEU A 298 17.00 16.06 38.56
N LYS A 299 17.18 17.39 38.47
CA LYS A 299 16.51 18.22 37.46
C LYS A 299 16.97 17.87 36.04
N GLN A 300 18.25 17.59 35.83
CA GLN A 300 18.76 17.14 34.53
C GLN A 300 18.23 15.75 34.15
N VAL A 301 18.19 14.80 35.10
CA VAL A 301 17.62 13.44 34.87
C VAL A 301 16.14 13.51 34.50
N THR A 302 15.39 14.43 35.12
CA THR A 302 13.95 14.62 34.82
C THR A 302 13.68 15.39 33.53
N THR A 303 14.68 16.09 32.97
CA THR A 303 14.53 16.88 31.73
C THR A 303 14.99 16.11 30.48
N ILE A 304 15.73 15.01 30.62
CA ILE A 304 16.05 14.13 29.47
C ILE A 304 14.82 13.30 29.13
N ASP A 305 14.14 13.69 28.06
CA ASP A 305 13.06 12.92 27.48
C ASP A 305 13.64 12.00 26.41
N VAL A 306 13.53 10.68 26.62
CA VAL A 306 13.91 9.69 25.60
C VAL A 306 12.76 9.64 24.61
N ASP A 307 12.93 10.26 23.43
CA ASP A 307 11.88 10.39 22.42
C ASP A 307 11.63 9.07 21.66
N HIS A 308 10.99 8.15 22.38
CA HIS A 308 10.46 6.90 21.86
C HIS A 308 9.31 7.10 20.87
N THR A 309 8.68 8.28 20.84
CA THR A 309 7.51 8.54 20.00
C THR A 309 7.89 8.70 18.54
N LYS A 310 9.05 9.32 18.25
CA LYS A 310 9.61 9.44 16.91
C LYS A 310 9.89 8.06 16.29
N ARG A 311 10.52 7.16 17.06
CA ARG A 311 10.79 5.77 16.65
C ARG A 311 9.52 4.96 16.42
N VAL A 312 8.56 5.04 17.33
CA VAL A 312 7.27 4.33 17.21
C VAL A 312 6.50 4.81 15.97
N LYS A 313 6.50 6.11 15.70
CA LYS A 313 5.84 6.68 14.52
C LYS A 313 6.54 6.29 13.21
N ALA A 314 7.88 6.18 13.21
CA ALA A 314 8.64 5.67 12.07
C ALA A 314 8.35 4.19 11.83
N MET A 315 8.27 3.37 12.89
CA MET A 315 7.88 1.96 12.82
C MET A 315 6.46 1.78 12.27
N GLU A 316 5.49 2.56 12.76
CA GLU A 316 4.10 2.50 12.29
C GLU A 316 4.01 2.87 10.80
N HIS A 317 4.79 3.85 10.34
CA HIS A 317 4.85 4.20 8.92
C HIS A 317 5.46 3.06 8.07
N ALA A 318 6.56 2.46 8.54
CA ALA A 318 7.18 1.31 7.87
C ALA A 318 6.24 0.09 7.83
N GLU A 319 5.52 -0.17 8.91
CA GLU A 319 4.55 -1.26 9.01
C GLU A 319 3.33 -1.01 8.11
N LYS A 320 2.85 0.23 8.03
CA LYS A 320 1.79 0.64 7.11
C LYS A 320 2.21 0.48 5.65
N MET A 321 3.45 0.82 5.30
CA MET A 321 3.99 0.63 3.95
C MET A 321 4.10 -0.86 3.61
N ARG A 322 4.58 -1.68 4.55
CA ARG A 322 4.68 -3.14 4.42
C ARG A 322 3.30 -3.82 4.33
N ALA A 323 2.31 -3.31 5.07
CA ALA A 323 0.94 -3.79 4.98
C ALA A 323 0.32 -3.48 3.60
N ARG A 324 0.61 -2.29 3.05
CA ARG A 324 0.22 -1.92 1.68
C ARG A 324 0.92 -2.79 0.63
N GLU A 325 2.17 -3.17 0.87
CA GLU A 325 2.93 -4.11 0.03
C GLU A 325 2.31 -5.52 0.05
N LEU A 326 2.00 -6.05 1.24
CA LEU A 326 1.34 -7.35 1.37
C LEU A 326 -0.03 -7.37 0.67
N ALA A 327 -0.82 -6.30 0.81
CA ALA A 327 -2.11 -6.18 0.15
C ALA A 327 -2.01 -6.12 -1.38
N ASN A 328 -0.91 -5.57 -1.91
CA ASN A 328 -0.64 -5.53 -3.35
C ASN A 328 -0.04 -6.83 -3.91
N ARG A 329 0.42 -7.73 -3.03
CA ARG A 329 0.95 -9.03 -3.43
C ARG A 329 -0.20 -10.02 -3.51
N ILE A 330 -0.57 -10.44 -4.72
CA ILE A 330 -1.52 -11.54 -4.93
C ILE A 330 -0.94 -12.78 -4.25
N ASP A 331 -1.69 -13.31 -3.29
CA ASP A 331 -1.27 -14.44 -2.46
C ASP A 331 -1.00 -15.66 -3.36
N ASP A 332 0.06 -16.40 -3.06
CA ASP A 332 0.48 -17.53 -3.89
C ASP A 332 -0.60 -18.63 -3.90
N PHE A 333 -1.43 -18.69 -2.86
CA PHE A 333 -2.63 -19.52 -2.78
C PHE A 333 -3.73 -19.09 -3.76
N GLU A 334 -3.97 -17.79 -3.94
CA GLU A 334 -4.94 -17.30 -4.94
C GLU A 334 -4.47 -17.59 -6.36
N LYS A 335 -3.16 -17.45 -6.63
CA LYS A 335 -2.59 -17.88 -7.92
C LYS A 335 -2.74 -19.38 -8.13
N GLU A 336 -2.45 -20.21 -7.13
CA GLU A 336 -2.62 -21.65 -7.22
C GLU A 336 -4.09 -22.05 -7.42
N LEU A 337 -5.03 -21.38 -6.75
CA LEU A 337 -6.46 -21.58 -6.93
C LEU A 337 -6.92 -21.23 -8.35
N THR A 338 -6.52 -20.09 -8.89
CA THR A 338 -6.84 -19.73 -10.28
C THR A 338 -6.27 -20.75 -11.27
N ALA A 339 -5.02 -21.18 -11.09
CA ALA A 339 -4.41 -22.21 -11.91
C ALA A 339 -5.09 -23.59 -11.78
N PHE A 340 -5.54 -23.96 -10.58
CA PHE A 340 -6.23 -25.22 -10.31
C PHE A 340 -7.65 -25.26 -10.91
N VAL A 341 -8.37 -24.14 -10.82
CA VAL A 341 -9.70 -23.95 -11.39
C VAL A 341 -9.62 -23.87 -12.92
N ASP A 342 -8.67 -23.12 -13.48
CA ASP A 342 -8.45 -23.01 -14.93
C ASP A 342 -7.98 -24.33 -15.55
N ALA A 343 -7.15 -25.10 -14.83
CA ALA A 343 -6.73 -26.44 -15.26
C ALA A 343 -7.88 -27.47 -15.27
N LYS A 344 -9.11 -27.10 -14.87
CA LYS A 344 -10.28 -28.00 -14.77
C LYS A 344 -9.96 -29.32 -14.04
N LYS A 345 -8.98 -29.29 -13.13
CA LYS A 345 -8.54 -30.44 -12.33
C LYS A 345 -9.53 -30.79 -11.21
N LEU A 346 -10.45 -29.87 -10.90
CA LEU A 346 -11.61 -30.19 -10.12
C LEU A 346 -12.44 -31.22 -10.91
N LYS A 347 -12.45 -32.47 -10.43
CA LYS A 347 -13.36 -33.50 -10.97
C LYS A 347 -14.76 -32.87 -10.99
N ARG A 348 -15.45 -32.91 -12.13
CA ARG A 348 -16.87 -32.55 -12.27
C ARG A 348 -17.75 -33.57 -11.53
N THR A 349 -17.43 -33.85 -10.27
CA THR A 349 -18.44 -34.30 -9.33
C THR A 349 -19.34 -33.08 -9.18
N GLY A 350 -20.51 -33.09 -9.84
CA GLY A 350 -21.60 -32.24 -9.37
C GLY A 350 -21.63 -32.38 -7.85
N GLY A 351 -21.69 -31.27 -7.12
CA GLY A 351 -21.32 -31.23 -5.70
C GLY A 351 -22.11 -32.18 -4.78
N ALA A 352 -22.19 -31.86 -3.50
CA ALA A 352 -22.92 -32.68 -2.52
C ALA A 352 -24.35 -33.07 -3.00
N GLU A 353 -25.01 -32.17 -3.74
CA GLU A 353 -26.34 -32.38 -4.32
C GLU A 353 -26.42 -33.51 -5.38
N GLN A 354 -25.38 -33.72 -6.20
CA GLN A 354 -25.37 -34.81 -7.19
C GLN A 354 -25.15 -36.17 -6.50
N VAL A 355 -24.34 -36.19 -5.44
CA VAL A 355 -24.10 -37.39 -4.62
C VAL A 355 -25.38 -37.78 -3.88
N ASP A 356 -26.11 -36.81 -3.31
CA ASP A 356 -27.40 -37.05 -2.65
C ASP A 356 -28.48 -37.48 -3.64
N ARG A 357 -28.48 -36.95 -4.86
CA ARG A 357 -29.38 -37.41 -5.94
C ARG A 357 -29.09 -38.85 -6.34
N GLN A 358 -27.82 -39.24 -6.41
CA GLN A 358 -27.44 -40.63 -6.70
C GLN A 358 -27.79 -41.59 -5.55
N ARG A 359 -27.66 -41.14 -4.29
CA ARG A 359 -28.12 -41.93 -3.14
C ARG A 359 -29.63 -42.16 -3.20
N LYS A 360 -30.42 -41.09 -3.35
CA LYS A 360 -31.88 -41.20 -3.51
C LYS A 360 -32.29 -42.12 -4.66
N GLN A 361 -31.62 -42.03 -5.81
CA GLN A 361 -31.91 -42.92 -6.94
C GLN A 361 -31.60 -44.38 -6.63
N LYS A 362 -30.50 -44.67 -5.93
CA LYS A 362 -30.18 -46.05 -5.52
C LYS A 362 -31.16 -46.56 -4.46
N ASP A 363 -31.56 -45.72 -3.52
CA ASP A 363 -32.55 -46.06 -2.50
C ASP A 363 -33.92 -46.33 -3.14
N GLU A 364 -34.34 -45.52 -4.13
CA GLU A 364 -35.56 -45.76 -4.91
C GLU A 364 -35.50 -47.04 -5.74
N GLN A 365 -34.33 -47.35 -6.34
CA GLN A 365 -34.14 -48.59 -7.09
C GLN A 365 -34.16 -49.81 -6.17
N LEU A 366 -33.55 -49.72 -4.98
CA LEU A 366 -33.59 -50.75 -3.96
C LEU A 366 -35.04 -50.97 -3.48
N LEU A 367 -35.77 -49.88 -3.22
CA LEU A 367 -37.17 -49.94 -2.83
C LEU A 367 -38.02 -50.61 -3.92
N LYS A 368 -37.86 -50.21 -5.19
CA LYS A 368 -38.53 -50.86 -6.33
C LYS A 368 -38.17 -52.33 -6.47
N ALA A 369 -36.90 -52.70 -6.28
CA ALA A 369 -36.46 -54.08 -6.32
C ALA A 369 -37.14 -54.92 -5.23
N LEU A 370 -37.18 -54.42 -3.99
CA LEU A 370 -37.87 -55.08 -2.87
C LEU A 370 -39.38 -55.24 -3.14
N TYR A 371 -40.06 -54.19 -3.60
CA TYR A 371 -41.49 -54.25 -3.94
C TYR A 371 -41.79 -55.16 -5.15
N SER A 372 -40.90 -55.20 -6.14
CA SER A 372 -41.02 -56.11 -7.29
C SER A 372 -40.77 -57.57 -6.91
N SER A 373 -39.85 -57.81 -5.97
CA SER A 373 -39.57 -59.14 -5.44
C SER A 373 -40.76 -59.66 -4.63
N SER A 374 -41.35 -58.85 -3.75
CA SER A 374 -42.57 -59.23 -3.01
C SER A 374 -43.83 -59.38 -3.87
N SER A 375 -43.92 -58.74 -5.04
CA SER A 375 -45.06 -58.91 -5.95
C SER A 375 -44.98 -60.21 -6.77
N ASN A 376 -43.78 -60.73 -7.01
CA ASN A 376 -43.60 -62.00 -7.72
C ASN A 376 -43.85 -63.22 -6.83
N ASP A 377 -43.67 -63.09 -5.51
CA ASP A 377 -43.96 -64.16 -4.55
C ASP A 377 -45.46 -64.39 -4.30
N ASN A 378 -46.34 -63.49 -4.76
CA ASN A 378 -47.79 -63.57 -4.55
C ASN A 378 -48.59 -64.02 -5.80
N LYS A 379 -47.92 -64.50 -6.84
CA LYS A 379 -48.56 -64.99 -8.09
C LYS A 379 -48.34 -66.49 -8.34
N GLY A 380 -47.79 -67.19 -7.35
CA GLY A 380 -47.59 -68.63 -7.36
C GLY A 380 -47.89 -69.22 -5.99
N ILE A 381 -49.18 -69.28 -5.63
CA ILE A 381 -49.88 -70.33 -4.87
C ILE A 381 -51.35 -69.94 -4.76
#